data_AF-A0AAV6TT95-F1
#
_entry.id   AF-A0AAV6TT95-F1
#
_cell.length_a   1.000
_cell.length_b   1.000
_cell.length_c   1.000
_cell.angle_alpha   90.00
_cell.angle_beta   90.00
_cell.angle_gamma   90.00
#
_symmetry.space_group_name_H-M   'P 1'
#
loop_
_entity.id
_entity.type
_entity.pdbx_description
1 polymer ?
#
loop_
_entity_poly.entity_id
_entity_poly.type
_entity_poly.pdbx_seq_one_letter_code
_entity_poly.pdbx_strand_id
1 'polypeptide(L)'
;MTDVRWLFETYPPSSVGPFVSQNTIARLFLSSATWSVVASRLSEDPCVWVLLLEAGGQANQITEITAAAFLMENTEMNWRYKTVPQKRGALGFENKVDAGASAR
;
A
#
# COMPACT_ATOMS: atom_id res chain seq x y z
N MET A 1 3.25 -7.59 -16.85
CA MET A 1 3.23 -7.27 -15.40
C MET A 1 2.40 -8.34 -14.70
N THR A 2 2.88 -9.59 -14.69
CA THR A 2 2.12 -10.78 -14.23
C THR A 2 3.03 -11.88 -13.68
N ASP A 3 4.32 -11.62 -13.49
CA ASP A 3 5.22 -12.61 -12.90
C ASP A 3 5.59 -12.17 -11.48
N VAL A 4 5.13 -12.94 -10.49
CA VAL A 4 5.41 -12.75 -9.06
C VAL A 4 6.57 -13.64 -8.59
N ARG A 5 7.22 -14.39 -9.51
CA ARG A 5 8.35 -15.28 -9.15
C ARG A 5 9.51 -14.52 -8.50
N TRP A 6 9.74 -13.26 -8.86
CA TRP A 6 10.80 -12.43 -8.27
C TRP A 6 10.61 -12.14 -6.77
N LEU A 7 9.37 -12.16 -6.24
CA LEU A 7 9.12 -11.93 -4.81
C LEU A 7 9.70 -13.06 -3.93
N PHE A 8 9.82 -14.26 -4.48
CA PHE A 8 10.43 -15.40 -3.78
C PHE A 8 11.96 -15.45 -3.94
N GLU A 9 12.52 -14.64 -4.82
CA GLU A 9 13.97 -14.58 -5.08
C GLU A 9 14.66 -13.52 -4.19
N THR A 10 13.93 -12.47 -3.78
CA THR A 10 14.39 -11.45 -2.82
C THR A 10 14.31 -11.90 -1.35
N TYR A 11 13.59 -12.99 -1.04
CA TYR A 11 13.59 -13.61 0.29
C TYR A 11 14.29 -14.98 0.22
N PRO A 12 15.60 -15.05 0.46
CA PRO A 12 16.29 -16.32 0.42
C PRO A 12 15.70 -17.26 1.49
N PRO A 13 15.67 -18.57 1.25
CA PRO A 13 15.11 -19.55 2.17
C PRO A 13 15.81 -19.59 3.55
N SER A 14 16.90 -18.84 3.76
CA SER A 14 17.55 -18.62 5.05
C SER A 14 16.92 -17.49 5.89
N SER A 15 16.17 -16.57 5.28
CA SER A 15 15.35 -15.56 5.97
C SER A 15 14.05 -16.15 6.51
N VAL A 16 13.66 -17.29 5.97
CA VAL A 16 12.55 -18.12 6.44
C VAL A 16 13.18 -19.11 7.42
N GLY A 17 12.97 -18.92 8.72
CA GLY A 17 13.54 -19.81 9.74
C GLY A 17 13.20 -21.29 9.46
N PRO A 18 13.97 -22.26 9.98
CA PRO A 18 13.88 -23.69 9.65
C PRO A 18 12.56 -24.38 10.11
N PHE A 19 11.54 -23.60 10.45
CA PHE A 19 10.31 -24.02 11.10
C PHE A 19 9.05 -23.70 10.27
N VAL A 20 9.16 -23.68 8.94
CA VAL A 20 7.97 -23.83 8.09
C VAL A 20 7.55 -25.30 8.14
N SER A 21 6.93 -25.67 9.26
CA SER A 21 6.17 -26.91 9.38
C SER A 21 5.14 -26.95 8.25
N GLN A 22 4.96 -28.12 7.63
CA GLN A 22 4.01 -28.35 6.53
C GLN A 22 2.53 -28.06 6.92
N ASN A 23 2.28 -27.68 8.17
CA ASN A 23 0.95 -27.35 8.71
C ASN A 23 0.77 -25.84 9.00
N THR A 24 1.74 -24.99 8.66
CA THR A 24 1.67 -23.54 8.89
C THR A 24 0.90 -22.85 7.76
N ILE A 25 -0.19 -22.17 8.11
CA ILE A 25 -1.00 -21.39 7.17
C ILE A 25 -0.36 -20.01 7.00
N ALA A 26 0.30 -19.76 5.87
CA ALA A 26 0.73 -18.43 5.48
C ALA A 26 -0.46 -17.64 4.89
N ARG A 27 -0.79 -16.49 5.47
CA ARG A 27 -1.87 -15.61 4.97
C ARG A 27 -1.27 -14.36 4.35
N LEU A 28 -1.52 -14.17 3.06
CA LEU A 28 -1.09 -13.01 2.29
C LEU A 28 -2.12 -11.90 2.39
N PHE A 29 -1.69 -10.71 2.82
CA PHE A 29 -2.54 -9.53 2.84
C PHE A 29 -1.92 -8.39 2.05
N LEU A 30 -2.76 -7.62 1.38
CA LEU A 30 -2.38 -6.33 0.83
C LEU A 30 -2.36 -5.32 1.98
N SER A 31 -1.33 -4.50 2.09
CA SER A 31 -1.25 -3.48 3.13
C SER A 31 -2.34 -2.43 2.92
N SER A 32 -3.15 -2.24 3.96
CA SER A 32 -4.15 -1.19 4.09
C SER A 32 -4.43 -1.01 5.58
N ALA A 33 -5.02 0.11 6.00
CA ALA A 33 -5.32 0.35 7.42
C ALA A 33 -6.07 -0.82 8.09
N THR A 34 -7.07 -1.39 7.41
CA THR A 34 -7.82 -2.54 7.93
C THR A 34 -6.97 -3.81 7.97
N TRP A 35 -6.20 -4.06 6.91
CA TRP A 35 -5.37 -5.25 6.80
C TRP A 35 -4.19 -5.25 7.77
N SER A 36 -3.62 -4.10 8.09
CA SER A 36 -2.58 -3.96 9.11
C SER A 36 -3.12 -4.35 10.49
N VAL A 37 -4.35 -3.94 10.84
CA VAL A 37 -4.98 -4.34 12.11
C VAL A 37 -5.22 -5.86 12.16
N VAL A 38 -5.73 -6.44 11.08
CA VAL A 38 -5.97 -7.89 10.97
C VAL A 38 -4.64 -8.67 11.04
N ALA A 39 -3.62 -8.21 10.33
CA ALA A 39 -2.28 -8.79 10.35
C ALA A 39 -1.67 -8.75 11.76
N SER A 40 -1.81 -7.62 12.48
CA SER A 40 -1.34 -7.51 13.87
C SER A 40 -2.00 -8.54 14.77
N ARG A 41 -3.33 -8.73 14.68
CA ARG A 41 -4.05 -9.73 15.49
C ARG A 41 -3.70 -11.16 15.12
N LEU A 42 -3.54 -11.45 13.83
CA LEU A 42 -3.14 -12.78 13.39
C LEU A 42 -1.70 -13.11 13.78
N SER A 43 -0.82 -12.12 13.88
CA SER A 43 0.57 -12.31 14.31
C SER A 43 0.75 -12.58 15.81
N GLU A 44 -0.31 -12.43 16.62
CA GLU A 44 -0.27 -12.78 18.06
C GLU A 44 -0.23 -14.30 18.27
N ASP A 45 -0.73 -15.09 17.32
CA ASP A 45 -0.70 -16.55 17.38
C ASP A 45 0.66 -17.07 16.84
N PRO A 46 1.49 -17.74 17.65
CA PRO A 46 2.80 -18.25 17.23
C PRO A 46 2.72 -19.33 16.13
N CYS A 47 1.54 -19.91 15.88
CA CYS A 47 1.32 -20.88 14.81
C CYS A 47 0.99 -20.22 13.46
N VAL A 48 0.78 -18.90 13.41
CA VAL A 48 0.34 -18.18 12.22
C VAL A 48 1.46 -17.30 11.67
N TRP A 49 1.72 -17.43 10.36
CA TRP A 49 2.67 -16.57 9.65
C TRP A 49 1.93 -15.59 8.76
N VAL A 50 2.27 -14.32 8.88
CA VAL A 50 1.64 -13.22 8.15
C VAL A 50 2.67 -12.53 7.28
N LEU A 51 2.37 -12.39 5.98
CA LEU A 51 3.15 -11.61 5.04
C LEU A 51 2.29 -10.45 4.55
N LEU A 52 2.77 -9.23 4.79
CA LEU A 52 2.13 -7.99 4.33
C LEU A 52 2.84 -7.48 3.07
N LEU A 53 2.09 -7.31 1.98
CA LEU A 53 2.60 -6.70 0.75
C LEU A 53 2.07 -5.28 0.64
N GLU A 54 2.97 -4.30 0.74
CA GLU A 54 2.67 -2.89 0.51
C GLU A 54 3.13 -2.49 -0.90
N ALA A 55 2.24 -1.87 -1.67
CA ALA A 55 2.54 -1.46 -3.04
C ALA A 55 3.27 -0.10 -3.10
N GLY A 56 3.24 0.66 -2.00
CA GLY A 56 3.93 1.94 -1.84
C GLY A 56 5.33 1.83 -1.26
N GLY A 57 6.07 2.93 -1.30
CA GLY A 57 7.36 3.08 -0.64
C GLY A 57 7.23 3.38 0.86
N GLN A 58 8.37 3.49 1.53
CA GLN A 58 8.41 3.82 2.95
C GLN A 58 7.95 5.28 3.19
N ALA A 59 7.23 5.50 4.29
CA ALA A 59 6.82 6.84 4.71
C ALA A 59 8.06 7.75 4.93
N ASN A 60 7.93 9.02 4.54
CA ASN A 60 8.96 10.05 4.75
C ASN A 60 8.54 11.03 5.86
N GLN A 61 9.46 11.87 6.34
CA GLN A 61 9.19 12.83 7.43
C GLN A 61 8.07 13.83 7.10
N ILE A 62 7.84 14.11 5.81
CA ILE A 62 6.77 15.02 5.37
C ILE A 62 5.40 14.39 5.64
N THR A 63 5.28 13.06 5.52
CA THR A 63 4.02 12.34 5.77
C THR A 63 3.55 12.43 7.22
N GLU A 64 4.45 12.71 8.16
CA GLU A 64 4.11 12.89 9.57
C GLU A 64 3.50 14.28 9.86
N ILE A 65 3.76 15.26 8.98
CA ILE A 65 3.23 16.62 9.11
C ILE A 65 1.86 16.69 8.46
N THR A 66 0.80 16.69 9.27
CA THR A 66 -0.59 16.72 8.77
C THR A 66 -0.87 17.94 7.89
N ALA A 67 -0.30 19.11 8.22
CA ALA A 67 -0.46 20.34 7.43
C ALA A 67 0.20 20.25 6.04
N ALA A 68 1.15 19.34 5.84
CA ALA A 68 1.86 19.14 4.57
C ALA A 68 1.12 18.19 3.61
N ALA A 69 -0.07 17.68 3.97
CA ALA A 69 -0.81 16.72 3.15
C ALA A 69 -1.02 17.18 1.69
N PHE A 70 -1.28 18.47 1.47
CA PHE A 70 -1.45 19.04 0.13
C PHE A 70 -0.20 18.95 -0.75
N LEU A 71 0.99 18.90 -0.15
CA LEU A 71 2.26 18.78 -0.90
C LEU A 71 2.43 17.38 -1.49
N MET A 72 1.74 16.38 -0.95
CA MET A 72 1.90 14.98 -1.35
C MET A 72 1.05 14.58 -2.55
N GLU A 73 0.06 15.40 -2.93
CA GLU A 73 -0.90 15.08 -3.98
C GLU A 73 -0.25 14.74 -5.33
N ASN A 74 0.83 15.42 -5.68
CA ASN A 74 1.56 15.25 -6.94
C ASN A 74 2.89 14.49 -6.78
N THR A 75 3.05 13.71 -5.71
CA THR A 75 4.27 12.91 -5.47
C THR A 75 4.05 11.43 -5.82
N GLU A 76 5.07 10.60 -5.64
CA GLU A 76 4.96 9.13 -5.79
C GLU A 76 4.17 8.47 -4.64
N MET A 77 3.93 9.22 -3.55
CA MET A 77 3.14 8.75 -2.40
C MET A 77 1.63 8.72 -2.69
N ASN A 78 1.18 9.36 -3.77
CA ASN A 78 -0.21 9.33 -4.23
C ASN A 78 -0.29 8.49 -5.51
N TRP A 79 -1.31 7.65 -5.62
CA TRP A 79 -1.60 6.87 -6.83
C TRP A 79 -2.02 7.75 -8.02
N ARG A 80 -2.34 9.03 -7.78
CA ARG A 80 -2.73 10.02 -8.80
C ARG A 80 -3.90 9.53 -9.67
N TYR A 81 -4.84 8.81 -9.06
CA TYR A 81 -6.10 8.51 -9.73
C TYR A 81 -6.79 9.82 -10.11
N LYS A 82 -7.39 9.83 -11.29
CA LYS A 82 -8.16 10.96 -11.80
C LYS A 82 -9.57 10.50 -12.10
N THR A 83 -10.51 11.33 -11.71
CA THR A 83 -11.91 11.21 -12.09
C THR A 83 -12.11 11.64 -13.53
N VAL A 84 -13.15 11.09 -14.16
CA VAL A 84 -13.72 11.67 -15.38
C VAL A 84 -14.45 12.98 -15.04
N PRO A 85 -14.59 13.93 -15.99
CA PRO A 85 -15.29 15.19 -15.75
C PRO A 85 -16.67 14.99 -15.11
N GLN A 86 -16.87 15.59 -13.94
CA GLN A 86 -18.10 15.46 -13.17
C GLN A 86 -19.06 16.63 -13.43
N LYS A 87 -20.34 16.34 -13.66
CA LYS A 87 -21.35 17.42 -13.88
C LYS A 87 -21.59 18.28 -12.62
N ARG A 88 -21.47 17.67 -11.44
CA ARG A 88 -21.80 18.26 -10.12
C ARG A 88 -20.66 18.17 -9.09
N GLY A 89 -19.43 17.86 -9.53
CA GLY A 89 -18.25 17.71 -8.69
C GLY A 89 -17.11 18.58 -9.17
N ALA A 90 -16.05 18.69 -8.35
CA ALA A 90 -14.81 19.38 -8.72
C ALA A 90 -15.01 20.80 -9.29
N LEU A 91 -15.97 21.56 -8.75
CA LEU A 91 -16.36 22.87 -9.28
C LEU A 91 -15.26 23.94 -9.19
N GLY A 92 -14.25 23.72 -8.36
CA GLY A 92 -13.07 24.58 -8.23
C GLY A 92 -11.89 24.20 -9.13
N PHE A 93 -12.05 23.17 -9.98
CA PHE A 93 -10.98 22.65 -10.84
C PHE A 93 -11.32 22.80 -12.32
N GLU A 94 -10.30 23.07 -13.14
CA GLU A 94 -10.44 23.12 -14.59
C GLU A 94 -10.97 21.77 -15.11
N ASN A 95 -11.87 21.82 -16.10
CA ASN A 95 -12.56 20.64 -16.65
C ASN A 95 -13.36 19.78 -15.66
N LYS A 96 -13.58 20.25 -14.41
CA LYS A 96 -14.34 19.53 -13.37
C LYS A 96 -13.79 18.12 -13.10
N VAL A 97 -12.46 18.00 -13.09
CA VAL A 97 -11.72 16.82 -12.65
C VAL A 97 -11.03 17.13 -11.32
N ASP A 98 -10.81 16.13 -10.48
CA ASP A 98 -10.17 16.25 -9.17
C ASP A 98 -8.70 16.69 -9.24
N ALA A 99 -8.23 17.24 -8.12
CA ALA A 99 -7.03 18.06 -7.97
C ALA A 99 -5.67 17.35 -8.15
N GLY A 100 -5.65 16.06 -8.49
CA GLY A 100 -4.47 15.40 -9.06
C GLY A 100 -4.17 15.86 -10.50
N ALA A 101 -5.04 16.69 -11.08
CA ALA A 101 -4.85 17.37 -12.35
C ALA A 101 -4.21 18.75 -12.15
N SER A 102 -2.92 18.79 -11.81
CA SER A 102 -2.13 19.99 -12.09
C SER A 102 -2.19 20.25 -13.60
N ALA A 103 -2.72 21.42 -13.95
CA ALA A 103 -2.83 21.94 -15.30
C ALA A 103 -1.49 21.76 -16.05
N ARG A 104 -1.53 20.99 -17.13
CA ARG A 104 -0.59 21.08 -18.24
C ARG A 104 -1.38 21.07 -19.53
#